data_AF-A0AAD9G0F2-F1
#
_entry.id   AF-A0AAD9G0F2-F1
#
_cell.length_a   1.000
_cell.length_b   1.000
_cell.length_c   1.000
_cell.angle_alpha   90.00
_cell.angle_beta   90.00
_cell.angle_gamma   90.00
#
_symmetry.space_group_name_H-M   'P 1'
#
loop_
_entity.id
_entity.type
_entity.pdbx_description
1 polymer ?
#
loop_
_entity_poly.entity_id
_entity_poly.type
_entity_poly.pdbx_seq_one_letter_code
_entity_poly.pdbx_strand_id
1 'polypeptide(L)'
;MVKLFCAVVGVAGSAFEVDIAEDASVSALKEAIKNKKKNALDGVDPDDLQLFLAKKKTDKGKGKGPWLVTNEVESGWRDTSDLKPLNAAATLNLYGLSETGVHPEVAFTEDDADAGRMPVHVLVVVPEETGGSVREASRMDILVENFQKLNDKLDKTVLGKRKVCHSSASSSLLDDLHVRVVASRAAEFKTEKHIDPYAWQYVVDDRGRNIKLTEEQNCEGYREYVEVNLRDVLKRNELCVYGVEKEEDILSVDVPGHNIKLSGRTDLIVLSDQVLKYPHELKLLPGVRLIIEVKVKVEPRSIPQAVSELVALDIMTARPVMALLTDFVNHWEFFWVVDPTENEGTINSVTISDPSEAFAVIRTVLDQSPSAGAEADITLPCFQEPIKRQKISRILASIGEGGGTSIRESIERYYDIASMLGPDIQMARAVASQITRSIPTLSYLS
;
A
#
# COMPACT_ATOMS: atom_id res chain seq x y z
N MET A 1 -20.21 -52.76 36.75
CA MET A 1 -19.70 -51.58 36.02
C MET A 1 -18.99 -52.09 34.79
N VAL A 2 -19.21 -51.50 33.63
CA VAL A 2 -18.59 -51.89 32.36
C VAL A 2 -17.47 -50.92 31.98
N LYS A 3 -16.40 -51.45 31.41
CA LYS A 3 -15.26 -50.71 30.86
C LYS A 3 -15.41 -50.54 29.37
N LEU A 4 -15.59 -49.31 28.91
CA LEU A 4 -15.79 -48.98 27.49
C LEU A 4 -14.55 -48.28 26.93
N PHE A 5 -13.99 -48.82 25.84
CA PHE A 5 -12.98 -48.12 25.05
C PHE A 5 -13.66 -47.18 24.06
N CYS A 6 -13.42 -45.90 24.23
CA CYS A 6 -13.97 -44.82 23.43
C CYS A 6 -12.86 -44.17 22.61
N ALA A 7 -13.16 -43.65 21.42
CA ALA A 7 -12.21 -42.89 20.62
C ALA A 7 -12.89 -41.67 19.97
N VAL A 8 -12.16 -40.55 19.88
CA VAL A 8 -12.66 -39.30 19.26
C VAL A 8 -12.23 -39.25 17.79
N VAL A 9 -13.19 -39.04 16.89
CA VAL A 9 -12.94 -38.92 15.44
C VAL A 9 -12.01 -37.74 15.16
N GLY A 10 -11.02 -37.95 14.28
CA GLY A 10 -10.12 -36.90 13.81
C GLY A 10 -8.98 -36.52 14.77
N VAL A 11 -8.88 -37.15 15.93
CA VAL A 11 -7.78 -36.95 16.90
C VAL A 11 -6.89 -38.19 16.93
N ALA A 12 -5.61 -38.05 16.59
CA ALA A 12 -4.65 -39.16 16.61
C ALA A 12 -4.36 -39.64 18.05
N GLY A 13 -4.26 -40.96 18.27
CA GLY A 13 -3.99 -41.57 19.57
C GLY A 13 -5.12 -41.41 20.60
N SER A 14 -6.37 -41.31 20.15
CA SER A 14 -7.49 -40.85 20.97
C SER A 14 -8.27 -41.95 21.69
N ALA A 15 -7.83 -43.22 21.69
CA ALA A 15 -8.53 -44.26 22.45
C ALA A 15 -8.36 -44.05 23.96
N PHE A 16 -9.44 -44.16 24.73
CA PHE A 16 -9.45 -44.02 26.19
C PHE A 16 -10.55 -44.85 26.83
N GLU A 17 -10.32 -45.22 28.08
CA GLU A 17 -11.25 -46.01 28.87
C GLU A 17 -12.24 -45.14 29.64
N VAL A 18 -13.51 -45.55 29.62
CA VAL A 18 -14.61 -44.97 30.39
C VAL A 18 -15.28 -46.07 31.22
N ASP A 19 -15.30 -45.88 32.52
CA ASP A 19 -16.00 -46.74 33.48
C ASP A 19 -17.44 -46.23 33.70
N ILE A 20 -18.45 -47.07 33.46
CA ILE A 20 -19.87 -46.66 33.60
C ILE A 20 -20.76 -47.84 34.05
N ALA A 21 -21.94 -47.55 34.64
CA ALA A 21 -22.94 -48.58 34.92
C ALA A 21 -23.61 -49.08 33.62
N GLU A 22 -23.89 -50.37 33.52
CA GLU A 22 -24.42 -50.97 32.28
C GLU A 22 -25.89 -50.62 31.98
N ASP A 23 -26.64 -50.24 33.02
CA ASP A 23 -28.00 -49.73 32.97
C ASP A 23 -28.06 -48.19 32.82
N ALA A 24 -26.90 -47.52 32.77
CA ALA A 24 -26.84 -46.09 32.53
C ALA A 24 -27.35 -45.73 31.12
N SER A 25 -27.80 -44.48 30.99
CA SER A 25 -28.21 -43.92 29.70
C SER A 25 -27.01 -43.51 28.84
N VAL A 26 -27.23 -43.37 27.54
CA VAL A 26 -26.26 -42.77 26.61
C VAL A 26 -25.93 -41.32 27.00
N SER A 27 -26.87 -40.57 27.59
CA SER A 27 -26.57 -39.23 28.14
C SER A 27 -25.56 -39.27 29.29
N ALA A 28 -25.66 -40.24 30.20
CA ALA A 28 -24.65 -40.43 31.26
C ALA A 28 -23.28 -40.80 30.67
N LEU A 29 -23.24 -41.55 29.57
CA LEU A 29 -22.00 -41.85 28.85
C LEU A 29 -21.36 -40.60 28.22
N LYS A 30 -22.15 -39.70 27.63
CA LYS A 30 -21.66 -38.42 27.08
C LYS A 30 -20.97 -37.57 28.15
N GLU A 31 -21.58 -37.48 29.33
CA GLU A 31 -21.00 -36.80 30.49
C GLU A 31 -19.70 -37.45 30.99
N ALA A 32 -19.67 -38.78 31.07
CA ALA A 32 -18.48 -39.52 31.47
C ALA A 32 -17.30 -39.31 30.50
N ILE A 33 -17.59 -39.29 29.19
CA ILE A 33 -16.61 -39.00 28.13
C ILE A 33 -16.06 -37.57 28.26
N LYS A 34 -16.94 -36.56 28.39
CA LYS A 34 -16.52 -35.17 28.59
C LYS A 34 -15.62 -35.01 29.81
N ASN A 35 -15.97 -35.66 30.92
CA ASN A 35 -15.17 -35.61 32.13
C ASN A 35 -13.79 -36.26 31.98
N LYS A 36 -13.65 -37.31 31.17
CA LYS A 36 -12.36 -37.96 30.90
C LYS A 36 -11.50 -37.22 29.89
N LYS A 37 -12.09 -36.48 28.95
CA LYS A 37 -11.39 -35.77 27.87
C LYS A 37 -11.65 -34.25 27.87
N LYS A 38 -11.67 -33.62 29.05
CA LYS A 38 -11.99 -32.19 29.24
C LYS A 38 -11.21 -31.25 28.31
N ASN A 39 -9.91 -31.45 28.16
CA ASN A 39 -9.08 -30.58 27.30
C ASN A 39 -9.39 -30.72 25.81
N ALA A 40 -9.77 -31.94 25.36
CA ALA A 40 -10.07 -32.20 23.96
C ALA A 40 -11.52 -31.84 23.60
N LEU A 41 -12.39 -31.69 24.60
CA LEU A 41 -13.81 -31.37 24.47
C LEU A 41 -14.14 -30.05 25.18
N ASP A 42 -13.16 -29.15 25.30
CA ASP A 42 -13.35 -27.85 25.93
C ASP A 42 -14.31 -27.00 25.09
N GLY A 43 -15.29 -26.39 25.75
CA GLY A 43 -16.35 -25.62 25.07
C GLY A 43 -17.45 -26.43 24.38
N VAL A 44 -17.41 -27.76 24.36
CA VAL A 44 -18.45 -28.62 23.75
C VAL A 44 -19.48 -29.06 24.80
N ASP A 45 -20.77 -28.87 24.56
CA ASP A 45 -21.83 -29.43 25.41
C ASP A 45 -21.86 -30.97 25.25
N PRO A 46 -21.88 -31.76 26.35
CA PRO A 46 -21.95 -33.22 26.23
C PRO A 46 -23.18 -33.68 25.44
N ASP A 47 -24.28 -32.93 25.47
CA ASP A 47 -25.47 -33.25 24.68
C ASP A 47 -25.24 -33.09 23.16
N ASP A 48 -24.30 -32.25 22.75
CA ASP A 48 -23.91 -32.09 21.34
C ASP A 48 -23.09 -33.27 20.82
N LEU A 49 -22.45 -34.06 21.68
CA LEU A 49 -21.65 -35.21 21.24
C LEU A 49 -22.52 -36.24 20.49
N GLN A 50 -22.07 -36.66 19.31
CA GLN A 50 -22.69 -37.75 18.57
C GLN A 50 -21.91 -39.05 18.85
N LEU A 51 -22.58 -40.05 19.43
CA LEU A 51 -21.97 -41.33 19.76
C LEU A 51 -22.44 -42.41 18.80
N PHE A 52 -21.50 -43.22 18.31
CA PHE A 52 -21.76 -44.34 17.42
C PHE A 52 -21.24 -45.64 18.03
N LEU A 53 -21.99 -46.73 17.85
CA LEU A 53 -21.52 -48.08 18.15
C LEU A 53 -20.43 -48.44 17.14
N ALA A 54 -19.22 -48.67 17.61
CA ALA A 54 -18.03 -48.91 16.78
C ALA A 54 -17.96 -50.38 16.29
N LYS A 55 -19.08 -50.92 15.84
CA LYS A 55 -19.21 -52.30 15.35
C LYS A 55 -19.65 -52.27 13.89
N LYS A 56 -18.86 -52.88 13.00
CA LYS A 56 -19.11 -52.85 11.55
C LYS A 56 -20.42 -53.57 11.21
N LYS A 57 -21.15 -53.09 10.20
CA LYS A 57 -22.30 -53.81 9.64
C LYS A 57 -21.81 -55.02 8.83
N THR A 58 -22.60 -56.09 8.82
CA THR A 58 -22.46 -57.21 7.88
C THR A 58 -23.75 -57.34 7.08
N ASP A 59 -23.67 -57.96 5.89
CA ASP A 59 -24.78 -58.10 4.92
C ASP A 59 -26.05 -58.77 5.48
N LYS A 60 -25.98 -59.35 6.68
CA LYS A 60 -27.11 -60.01 7.37
C LYS A 60 -27.77 -59.19 8.49
N GLY A 61 -27.47 -57.89 8.59
CA GLY A 61 -28.26 -56.94 9.37
C GLY A 61 -27.77 -56.65 10.80
N LYS A 62 -27.86 -55.36 11.14
CA LYS A 62 -27.79 -54.70 12.46
C LYS A 62 -26.76 -55.25 13.48
N GLY A 63 -25.49 -54.80 13.35
CA GLY A 63 -24.57 -54.70 14.50
C GLY A 63 -23.93 -56.01 14.99
N LYS A 64 -23.68 -56.98 14.11
CA LYS A 64 -23.00 -58.24 14.44
C LYS A 64 -21.63 -58.43 13.78
N GLY A 65 -21.04 -57.40 13.18
CA GLY A 65 -19.67 -57.45 12.64
C GLY A 65 -18.59 -57.30 13.71
N PRO A 66 -17.30 -57.32 13.33
CA PRO A 66 -16.21 -57.05 14.27
C PRO A 66 -16.25 -55.60 14.78
N TRP A 67 -15.66 -55.39 15.95
CA TRP A 67 -15.38 -54.04 16.47
C TRP A 67 -14.36 -53.34 15.56
N LEU A 68 -14.43 -52.01 15.48
CA LEU A 68 -13.32 -51.20 15.02
C LEU A 68 -12.15 -51.38 15.98
N VAL A 69 -10.94 -51.33 15.48
CA VAL A 69 -9.72 -51.45 16.30
C VAL A 69 -8.96 -50.12 16.36
N THR A 70 -8.09 -49.94 17.36
CA THR A 70 -7.42 -48.66 17.61
C THR A 70 -6.61 -48.15 16.42
N ASN A 71 -5.89 -49.01 15.68
CA ASN A 71 -5.12 -48.60 14.51
C ASN A 71 -5.99 -48.08 13.35
N GLU A 72 -7.20 -48.64 13.16
CA GLU A 72 -8.16 -48.19 12.15
C GLU A 72 -8.63 -46.77 12.48
N VAL A 73 -8.91 -46.51 13.76
CA VAL A 73 -9.34 -45.18 14.21
C VAL A 73 -8.20 -44.17 14.16
N GLU A 74 -6.99 -44.57 14.58
CA GLU A 74 -5.78 -43.74 14.57
C GLU A 74 -5.33 -43.32 13.17
N SER A 75 -5.62 -44.13 12.15
CA SER A 75 -5.35 -43.80 10.74
C SER A 75 -6.22 -42.66 10.18
N GLY A 76 -7.08 -42.06 11.01
CA GLY A 76 -7.94 -40.93 10.64
C GLY A 76 -9.32 -41.38 10.16
N TRP A 77 -9.91 -42.38 10.82
CA TRP A 77 -11.27 -42.85 10.53
C TRP A 77 -12.29 -41.71 10.61
N ARG A 78 -12.95 -41.39 9.49
CA ARG A 78 -13.95 -40.30 9.38
C ARG A 78 -15.34 -40.78 8.97
N ASP A 79 -15.49 -42.02 8.51
CA ASP A 79 -16.75 -42.51 7.97
C ASP A 79 -17.63 -43.16 9.05
N THR A 80 -18.74 -42.51 9.40
CA THR A 80 -19.72 -43.03 10.36
C THR A 80 -21.01 -43.52 9.70
N SER A 81 -21.10 -43.45 8.36
CA SER A 81 -22.31 -43.81 7.60
C SER A 81 -22.73 -45.27 7.82
N ASP A 82 -21.75 -46.15 8.02
CA ASP A 82 -21.94 -47.56 8.27
C ASP A 82 -22.04 -47.95 9.75
N LEU A 83 -21.93 -46.99 10.68
CA LEU A 83 -22.05 -47.22 12.11
C LEU A 83 -23.48 -46.95 12.61
N LYS A 84 -23.84 -47.55 13.75
CA LYS A 84 -25.16 -47.36 14.36
C LYS A 84 -25.08 -46.20 15.36
N PRO A 85 -25.83 -45.10 15.20
CA PRO A 85 -25.87 -44.03 16.19
C PRO A 85 -26.55 -44.52 17.49
N LEU A 86 -26.03 -44.04 18.63
CA LEU A 86 -26.58 -44.30 19.96
C LEU A 86 -27.62 -43.21 20.28
N ASN A 87 -28.81 -43.63 20.73
CA ASN A 87 -29.87 -42.70 21.12
C ASN A 87 -29.66 -42.25 22.57
N ALA A 88 -29.65 -40.95 22.81
CA ALA A 88 -29.40 -40.33 24.12
C ALA A 88 -30.29 -40.87 25.26
N ALA A 89 -31.56 -41.20 24.95
CA ALA A 89 -32.54 -41.67 25.94
C ALA A 89 -32.51 -43.18 26.19
N ALA A 90 -31.70 -43.94 25.43
CA ALA A 90 -31.61 -45.38 25.55
C ALA A 90 -30.52 -45.81 26.55
N THR A 91 -30.70 -46.97 27.16
CA THR A 91 -29.72 -47.61 28.05
C THR A 91 -28.64 -48.32 27.25
N LEU A 92 -27.42 -48.38 27.79
CA LEU A 92 -26.23 -48.93 27.11
C LEU A 92 -26.40 -50.42 26.75
N ASN A 93 -27.03 -51.21 27.62
CA ASN A 93 -27.31 -52.63 27.38
C ASN A 93 -28.12 -52.91 26.08
N LEU A 94 -28.99 -52.00 25.64
CA LEU A 94 -29.76 -52.15 24.38
C LEU A 94 -28.89 -52.14 23.13
N TYR A 95 -27.65 -51.66 23.25
CA TYR A 95 -26.65 -51.64 22.18
C TYR A 95 -25.58 -52.70 22.35
N GLY A 96 -25.72 -53.61 23.32
CA GLY A 96 -24.70 -54.61 23.64
C GLY A 96 -23.50 -54.04 24.40
N LEU A 97 -23.58 -52.83 24.93
CA LEU A 97 -22.54 -52.20 25.76
C LEU A 97 -22.72 -52.59 27.24
N SER A 98 -22.79 -53.89 27.51
CA SER A 98 -22.82 -54.48 28.86
C SER A 98 -21.56 -55.30 29.10
N GLU A 99 -21.29 -55.70 30.34
CA GLU A 99 -20.10 -56.50 30.67
C GLU A 99 -19.98 -57.76 29.80
N THR A 100 -21.10 -58.46 29.58
CA THR A 100 -21.15 -59.65 28.70
C THR A 100 -21.05 -59.33 27.22
N GLY A 101 -21.50 -58.14 26.79
CA GLY A 101 -21.55 -57.76 25.38
C GLY A 101 -20.27 -57.14 24.83
N VAL A 102 -19.43 -56.58 25.71
CA VAL A 102 -18.08 -56.07 25.35
C VAL A 102 -16.97 -57.05 25.68
N HIS A 103 -17.28 -58.16 26.38
CA HIS A 103 -16.32 -59.20 26.66
C HIS A 103 -15.84 -59.82 25.34
N PRO A 104 -14.52 -59.90 25.11
CA PRO A 104 -14.03 -60.49 23.87
C PRO A 104 -14.26 -62.01 23.86
N GLU A 105 -14.59 -62.55 22.68
CA GLU A 105 -14.78 -63.99 22.49
C GLU A 105 -13.44 -64.76 22.62
N VAL A 106 -12.31 -64.07 22.41
CA VAL A 106 -10.94 -64.58 22.53
C VAL A 106 -10.13 -63.58 23.34
N ALA A 107 -9.28 -64.06 24.26
CA ALA A 107 -8.39 -63.19 25.02
C ALA A 107 -7.36 -62.51 24.10
N PHE A 108 -7.20 -61.19 24.23
CA PHE A 108 -6.17 -60.43 23.52
C PHE A 108 -4.80 -60.64 24.16
N THR A 109 -3.74 -60.64 23.36
CA THR A 109 -2.35 -60.73 23.82
C THR A 109 -1.67 -59.36 23.86
N GLU A 110 -0.47 -59.28 24.44
CA GLU A 110 0.38 -58.07 24.37
C GLU A 110 0.68 -57.69 22.90
N ASP A 111 0.89 -58.67 22.01
CA ASP A 111 1.10 -58.43 20.58
C ASP A 111 -0.11 -57.75 19.91
N ASP A 112 -1.34 -58.06 20.34
CA ASP A 112 -2.55 -57.39 19.82
C ASP A 112 -2.64 -55.93 20.27
N ALA A 113 -2.19 -55.64 21.50
CA ALA A 113 -2.11 -54.28 22.01
C ALA A 113 -1.07 -53.46 21.24
N ASP A 114 0.13 -54.01 21.05
CA ASP A 114 1.22 -53.36 20.31
C ASP A 114 0.89 -53.14 18.83
N ALA A 115 0.12 -54.05 18.22
CA ALA A 115 -0.35 -53.91 16.84
C ALA A 115 -1.56 -52.97 16.69
N GLY A 116 -2.06 -52.38 17.78
CA GLY A 116 -3.24 -51.51 17.78
C GLY A 116 -4.53 -52.24 17.37
N ARG A 117 -4.67 -53.52 17.74
CA ARG A 117 -5.83 -54.38 17.43
C ARG A 117 -6.85 -54.43 18.56
N MET A 118 -6.72 -53.54 19.55
CA MET A 118 -7.66 -53.45 20.66
C MET A 118 -9.01 -52.91 20.18
N PRO A 119 -10.14 -53.48 20.63
CA PRO A 119 -11.46 -53.06 20.19
C PRO A 119 -11.81 -51.67 20.74
N VAL A 120 -12.38 -50.85 19.86
CA VAL A 120 -13.07 -49.60 20.21
C VAL A 120 -14.56 -49.92 20.27
N HIS A 121 -15.21 -49.62 21.39
CA HIS A 121 -16.63 -49.89 21.62
C HIS A 121 -17.52 -48.72 21.19
N VAL A 122 -17.05 -47.49 21.39
CA VAL A 122 -17.81 -46.26 21.10
C VAL A 122 -16.95 -45.26 20.33
N LEU A 123 -17.48 -44.77 19.22
CA LEU A 123 -16.86 -43.69 18.46
C LEU A 123 -17.57 -42.38 18.78
N VAL A 124 -16.79 -41.37 19.16
CA VAL A 124 -17.25 -40.04 19.59
C VAL A 124 -17.00 -39.05 18.48
N VAL A 125 -18.07 -38.46 17.95
CA VAL A 125 -18.02 -37.39 16.95
C VAL A 125 -18.41 -36.08 17.64
N VAL A 126 -17.54 -35.08 17.49
CA VAL A 126 -17.84 -33.70 17.86
C VAL A 126 -18.47 -33.06 16.62
N PRO A 127 -19.72 -32.56 16.68
CA PRO A 127 -20.30 -31.84 15.57
C PRO A 127 -19.43 -30.64 15.23
N GLU A 128 -19.09 -30.47 13.96
CA GLU A 128 -18.64 -29.16 13.49
C GLU A 128 -19.79 -28.18 13.74
N GLU A 129 -19.57 -27.19 14.61
CA GLU A 129 -20.60 -26.21 14.94
C GLU A 129 -21.21 -25.65 13.64
N THR A 130 -22.52 -25.80 13.49
CA THR A 130 -23.34 -25.11 12.49
C THR A 130 -23.29 -23.60 12.75
N GLY A 131 -22.17 -22.98 12.39
CA GLY A 131 -21.84 -21.58 12.60
C GLY A 131 -20.72 -21.07 11.66
N GLY A 132 -20.36 -21.88 10.65
CA GLY A 132 -19.25 -21.62 9.73
C GLY A 132 -19.34 -20.28 8.99
N SER A 133 -20.53 -19.82 8.59
CA SER A 133 -20.60 -18.63 7.73
C SER A 133 -20.34 -17.29 8.46
N VAL A 134 -20.70 -17.14 9.74
CA VAL A 134 -20.56 -15.86 10.47
C VAL A 134 -19.24 -15.78 11.23
N ARG A 135 -18.73 -16.92 11.74
CA ARG A 135 -17.43 -16.97 12.44
C ARG A 135 -16.25 -17.01 11.47
N GLU A 136 -16.37 -17.63 10.30
CA GLU A 136 -15.33 -17.51 9.26
C GLU A 136 -15.33 -16.12 8.65
N ALA A 137 -16.48 -15.50 8.37
CA ALA A 137 -16.53 -14.10 7.97
C ALA A 137 -15.86 -13.22 9.03
N SER A 138 -16.20 -13.38 10.32
CA SER A 138 -15.57 -12.63 11.41
C SER A 138 -14.06 -12.92 11.56
N ARG A 139 -13.59 -14.15 11.37
CA ARG A 139 -12.16 -14.49 11.40
C ARG A 139 -11.42 -13.97 10.17
N MET A 140 -12.06 -14.01 9.00
CA MET A 140 -11.54 -13.43 7.76
C MET A 140 -11.51 -11.91 7.87
N ASP A 141 -12.51 -11.28 8.46
CA ASP A 141 -12.57 -9.85 8.73
C ASP A 141 -11.47 -9.46 9.71
N ILE A 142 -11.25 -10.23 10.78
CA ILE A 142 -10.14 -10.03 11.73
C ILE A 142 -8.78 -10.26 11.04
N LEU A 143 -8.66 -11.26 10.16
CA LEU A 143 -7.44 -11.51 9.37
C LEU A 143 -7.19 -10.40 8.36
N VAL A 144 -8.23 -9.91 7.68
CA VAL A 144 -8.17 -8.79 6.75
C VAL A 144 -7.81 -7.51 7.50
N GLU A 145 -8.41 -7.25 8.66
CA GLU A 145 -8.11 -6.08 9.48
C GLU A 145 -6.69 -6.16 10.06
N ASN A 146 -6.23 -7.35 10.47
CA ASN A 146 -4.86 -7.55 10.93
C ASN A 146 -3.84 -7.48 9.79
N PHE A 147 -4.19 -7.97 8.60
CA PHE A 147 -3.38 -7.85 7.40
C PHE A 147 -3.32 -6.40 6.93
N GLN A 148 -4.44 -5.68 6.93
CA GLN A 148 -4.50 -4.24 6.67
C GLN A 148 -3.70 -3.47 7.70
N LYS A 149 -3.79 -3.79 9.00
CA LYS A 149 -2.97 -3.17 10.05
C LYS A 149 -1.49 -3.49 9.89
N LEU A 150 -1.13 -4.71 9.50
CA LEU A 150 0.25 -5.09 9.20
C LEU A 150 0.75 -4.41 7.94
N ASN A 151 -0.07 -4.29 6.89
CA ASN A 151 0.26 -3.61 5.65
C ASN A 151 0.37 -2.11 5.87
N ASP A 152 -0.55 -1.48 6.58
CA ASP A 152 -0.47 -0.08 7.03
C ASP A 152 0.76 0.16 7.89
N LYS A 153 1.10 -0.78 8.78
CA LYS A 153 2.29 -0.69 9.62
C LYS A 153 3.55 -0.85 8.78
N LEU A 154 3.56 -1.80 7.84
CA LEU A 154 4.65 -2.02 6.90
C LEU A 154 4.83 -0.80 5.97
N ASP A 155 3.75 -0.25 5.43
CA ASP A 155 3.72 1.01 4.65
C ASP A 155 4.13 2.22 5.50
N LYS A 156 3.93 2.21 6.82
CA LYS A 156 4.40 3.28 7.71
C LYS A 156 5.84 3.09 8.20
N THR A 157 6.34 1.86 8.31
CA THR A 157 7.64 1.55 8.96
C THR A 157 8.72 0.99 8.04
N VAL A 158 8.39 0.41 6.88
CA VAL A 158 9.33 -0.32 5.99
C VAL A 158 9.15 0.03 4.50
N LEU A 159 7.92 0.22 4.02
CA LEU A 159 7.54 0.52 2.63
C LEU A 159 7.07 1.97 2.44
N GLY A 160 7.15 2.81 3.47
CA GLY A 160 6.77 4.22 3.36
C GLY A 160 7.55 4.88 2.24
N LYS A 161 6.83 5.53 1.33
CA LYS A 161 7.46 6.29 0.25
C LYS A 161 8.56 7.16 0.85
N ARG A 162 9.74 7.10 0.25
CA ARG A 162 10.88 7.92 0.67
C ARG A 162 10.44 9.39 0.60
N LYS A 163 10.29 10.03 1.76
CA LYS A 163 9.98 11.46 1.84
C LYS A 163 11.22 12.24 1.42
N VAL A 164 11.10 13.03 0.36
CA VAL A 164 12.14 13.93 -0.11
C VAL A 164 11.62 15.35 0.00
N CYS A 165 12.27 16.15 0.85
CA CYS A 165 11.93 17.57 0.97
C CYS A 165 12.51 18.36 -0.21
N HIS A 166 11.75 19.27 -0.79
CA HIS A 166 12.20 20.10 -1.92
C HIS A 166 13.53 20.82 -1.64
N SER A 167 13.66 21.42 -0.45
CA SER A 167 14.89 22.09 0.01
C SER A 167 16.11 21.17 0.14
N SER A 168 15.89 19.85 0.16
CA SER A 168 16.94 18.83 0.20
C SER A 168 17.10 18.07 -1.12
N ALA A 169 16.35 18.45 -2.16
CA ALA A 169 16.42 17.82 -3.47
C ALA A 169 17.82 17.98 -4.07
N SER A 170 18.29 16.94 -4.75
CA SER A 170 19.62 16.85 -5.34
C SER A 170 19.52 16.21 -6.72
N SER A 171 20.62 16.17 -7.46
CA SER A 171 20.68 15.48 -8.76
C SER A 171 20.25 14.02 -8.67
N SER A 172 20.52 13.33 -7.55
CA SER A 172 20.09 11.93 -7.38
C SER A 172 18.57 11.78 -7.36
N LEU A 173 17.82 12.80 -6.92
CA LEU A 173 16.35 12.76 -7.04
C LEU A 173 15.93 12.77 -8.50
N LEU A 174 16.60 13.54 -9.35
CA LEU A 174 16.27 13.61 -10.77
C LEU A 174 16.61 12.28 -11.46
N ASP A 175 17.72 11.65 -11.08
CA ASP A 175 18.09 10.30 -11.52
C ASP A 175 17.02 9.27 -11.10
N ASP A 176 16.57 9.31 -9.83
CA ASP A 176 15.52 8.43 -9.30
C ASP A 176 14.18 8.61 -10.02
N LEU A 177 13.91 9.80 -10.55
CA LEU A 177 12.70 10.14 -11.32
C LEU A 177 12.85 9.91 -12.83
N HIS A 178 14.05 9.55 -13.30
CA HIS A 178 14.41 9.51 -14.72
C HIS A 178 14.08 10.83 -15.45
N VAL A 179 14.44 11.96 -14.81
CA VAL A 179 14.23 13.30 -15.33
C VAL A 179 15.57 13.97 -15.62
N ARG A 180 15.71 14.56 -16.81
CA ARG A 180 16.86 15.37 -17.20
C ARG A 180 16.49 16.83 -17.41
N VAL A 181 17.40 17.73 -17.05
CA VAL A 181 17.28 19.16 -17.29
C VAL A 181 18.16 19.56 -18.47
N VAL A 182 17.58 20.23 -19.47
CA VAL A 182 18.29 20.68 -20.68
C VAL A 182 18.18 22.20 -20.81
N ALA A 183 19.31 22.89 -20.68
CA ALA A 183 19.37 24.34 -20.84
C ALA A 183 19.36 24.75 -22.32
N SER A 184 18.46 25.65 -22.67
CA SER A 184 18.34 26.28 -23.98
C SER A 184 18.88 27.71 -23.96
N ARG A 185 19.33 28.21 -25.10
CA ARG A 185 19.82 29.60 -25.22
C ARG A 185 18.63 30.57 -25.30
N ALA A 186 18.73 31.68 -24.58
CA ALA A 186 17.81 32.79 -24.76
C ALA A 186 18.01 33.43 -26.15
N ALA A 187 16.89 33.79 -26.80
CA ALA A 187 16.86 34.59 -28.00
C ALA A 187 16.84 36.09 -27.64
N GLU A 188 17.35 36.94 -28.53
CA GLU A 188 17.24 38.39 -28.36
C GLU A 188 15.77 38.83 -28.41
N PHE A 189 15.37 39.66 -27.45
CA PHE A 189 14.03 40.24 -27.40
C PHE A 189 14.13 41.70 -26.98
N LYS A 190 13.31 42.57 -27.57
CA LYS A 190 13.29 44.00 -27.22
C LYS A 190 12.06 44.31 -26.40
N THR A 191 12.27 44.90 -25.23
CA THR A 191 11.21 45.36 -24.36
C THR A 191 10.99 46.86 -24.53
N GLU A 192 9.73 47.31 -24.47
CA GLU A 192 9.38 48.73 -24.55
C GLU A 192 9.52 49.44 -23.20
N LYS A 193 9.39 48.70 -22.10
CA LYS A 193 9.43 49.21 -20.73
C LYS A 193 10.57 48.55 -19.96
N HIS A 194 11.47 49.38 -19.46
CA HIS A 194 12.53 48.98 -18.56
C HIS A 194 11.96 48.66 -17.17
N ILE A 195 12.45 47.59 -16.54
CA ILE A 195 12.17 47.23 -15.16
C ILE A 195 13.51 47.13 -14.41
N ASP A 196 13.63 47.87 -13.31
CA ASP A 196 14.83 47.85 -12.49
C ASP A 196 14.97 46.50 -11.74
N PRO A 197 16.21 46.00 -11.56
CA PRO A 197 16.48 44.85 -10.70
C PRO A 197 15.97 45.04 -9.26
N TYR A 198 15.57 43.95 -8.60
CA TYR A 198 15.08 44.02 -7.22
C TYR A 198 16.19 44.48 -6.25
N ALA A 199 15.87 45.52 -5.48
CA ALA A 199 16.76 46.08 -4.47
C ALA A 199 16.62 45.32 -3.14
N TRP A 200 17.41 44.26 -2.99
CA TRP A 200 17.48 43.48 -1.75
C TRP A 200 17.81 44.35 -0.53
N GLN A 201 17.11 44.12 0.58
CA GLN A 201 17.29 44.89 1.81
C GLN A 201 18.47 44.39 2.66
N TYR A 202 19.02 45.32 3.46
CA TYR A 202 20.16 45.08 4.34
C TYR A 202 19.88 45.64 5.74
N VAL A 203 20.46 45.02 6.77
CA VAL A 203 20.55 45.56 8.13
C VAL A 203 22.00 45.89 8.46
N VAL A 204 22.21 46.90 9.30
CA VAL A 204 23.54 47.28 9.76
C VAL A 204 23.82 46.59 11.09
N ASP A 205 24.90 45.83 11.18
CA ASP A 205 25.33 45.23 12.45
C ASP A 205 25.94 46.26 13.41
N ASP A 206 26.17 45.87 14.66
CA ASP A 206 26.77 46.74 15.69
C ASP A 206 28.18 47.25 15.33
N ARG A 207 28.80 46.72 14.27
CA ARG A 207 30.10 47.12 13.75
C ARG A 207 29.98 48.00 12.49
N GLY A 208 28.78 48.42 12.11
CA GLY A 208 28.52 49.25 10.94
C GLY A 208 28.55 48.50 9.61
N ARG A 209 28.50 47.15 9.60
CA ARG A 209 28.53 46.36 8.37
C ARG A 209 27.12 46.05 7.88
N ASN A 210 26.90 46.22 6.58
CA ASN A 210 25.65 45.83 5.92
C ASN A 210 25.57 44.31 5.78
N ILE A 211 24.61 43.70 6.46
CA ILE A 211 24.24 42.29 6.34
C ILE A 211 23.00 42.21 5.46
N LYS A 212 23.09 41.50 4.33
CA LYS A 212 21.94 41.25 3.44
C LYS A 212 20.92 40.42 4.19
N LEU A 213 19.66 40.86 4.19
CA LEU A 213 18.56 40.10 4.78
C LEU A 213 18.33 38.79 4.01
N THR A 214 17.81 37.75 4.67
CA THR A 214 17.50 36.44 4.06
C THR A 214 16.36 36.51 3.06
N GLU A 215 16.11 35.42 2.30
CA GLU A 215 14.92 35.33 1.42
C GLU A 215 13.64 35.56 2.21
N GLU A 216 13.46 34.83 3.31
CA GLU A 216 12.27 34.90 4.17
C GLU A 216 12.06 36.32 4.74
N GLN A 217 13.13 37.04 5.06
CA GLN A 217 13.04 38.42 5.56
C GLN A 217 12.66 39.44 4.46
N ASN A 218 12.91 39.12 3.18
CA ASN A 218 12.54 39.98 2.04
C ASN A 218 11.21 39.58 1.38
N CYS A 219 10.50 38.57 1.90
CA CYS A 219 9.38 37.96 1.18
C CYS A 219 8.28 38.94 0.75
N GLU A 220 7.89 39.84 1.65
CA GLU A 220 6.90 40.87 1.33
C GLU A 220 7.41 41.83 0.25
N GLY A 221 8.69 42.20 0.28
CA GLY A 221 9.29 43.16 -0.65
C GLY A 221 9.40 42.62 -2.07
N TYR A 222 9.90 41.38 -2.23
CA TYR A 222 9.98 40.79 -3.57
C TYR A 222 8.59 40.38 -4.08
N ARG A 223 7.65 40.02 -3.20
CA ARG A 223 6.26 39.76 -3.60
C ARG A 223 5.62 41.03 -4.18
N GLU A 224 5.76 42.16 -3.49
CA GLU A 224 5.26 43.45 -3.97
C GLU A 224 5.91 43.83 -5.31
N TYR A 225 7.22 43.59 -5.46
CA TYR A 225 7.93 43.79 -6.72
C TYR A 225 7.31 42.99 -7.88
N VAL A 226 6.96 41.72 -7.66
CA VAL A 226 6.28 40.90 -8.67
C VAL A 226 4.87 41.43 -8.94
N GLU A 227 4.09 41.74 -7.90
CA GLU A 227 2.71 42.24 -8.01
C GLU A 227 2.62 43.57 -8.78
N VAL A 228 3.53 44.51 -8.52
CA VAL A 228 3.57 45.81 -9.20
C VAL A 228 3.86 45.63 -10.70
N ASN A 229 4.84 44.78 -11.04
CA ASN A 229 5.26 44.59 -12.43
C ASN A 229 4.30 43.72 -13.27
N LEU A 230 3.40 42.99 -12.60
CA LEU A 230 2.37 42.13 -13.22
C LEU A 230 0.93 42.61 -12.99
N ARG A 231 0.71 43.76 -12.35
CA ARG A 231 -0.61 44.25 -11.93
C ARG A 231 -1.71 44.12 -12.99
N ASP A 232 -1.43 44.59 -14.20
CA ASP A 232 -2.41 44.62 -15.28
C ASP A 232 -2.81 43.22 -15.75
N VAL A 233 -1.84 42.30 -15.86
CA VAL A 233 -2.10 40.93 -16.31
C VAL A 233 -2.76 40.09 -15.22
N LEU A 234 -2.37 40.29 -13.95
CA LEU A 234 -3.00 39.65 -12.80
C LEU A 234 -4.48 40.01 -12.70
N LYS A 235 -4.78 41.31 -12.75
CA LYS A 235 -6.17 41.81 -12.69
C LYS A 235 -7.01 41.33 -13.87
N ARG A 236 -6.46 41.34 -15.08
CA ARG A 236 -7.18 40.92 -16.29
C ARG A 236 -7.56 39.44 -16.26
N ASN A 237 -6.71 38.60 -15.68
CA ASN A 237 -6.87 37.15 -15.66
C ASN A 237 -7.38 36.60 -14.33
N GLU A 238 -7.80 37.48 -13.40
CA GLU A 238 -8.31 37.10 -12.07
C GLU A 238 -7.29 36.23 -11.29
N LEU A 239 -6.02 36.64 -11.34
CA LEU A 239 -4.89 35.98 -10.68
C LEU A 239 -4.31 36.85 -9.57
N CYS A 240 -3.64 36.21 -8.61
CA CYS A 240 -2.82 36.85 -7.59
C CYS A 240 -1.45 36.19 -7.46
N VAL A 241 -0.49 36.93 -6.90
CA VAL A 241 0.77 36.38 -6.39
C VAL A 241 0.56 36.08 -4.91
N TYR A 242 0.78 34.83 -4.51
CA TYR A 242 0.58 34.38 -3.14
C TYR A 242 1.89 33.84 -2.58
N GLY A 243 2.35 34.42 -1.45
CA GLY A 243 3.51 33.91 -0.72
C GLY A 243 3.11 32.76 0.21
N VAL A 244 3.84 31.65 0.16
CA VAL A 244 3.49 30.42 0.89
C VAL A 244 4.38 30.15 2.10
N GLU A 245 5.14 31.15 2.55
CA GLU A 245 6.03 31.10 3.74
C GLU A 245 5.34 30.63 5.03
N LYS A 246 4.02 30.82 5.13
CA LYS A 246 3.21 30.44 6.30
C LYS A 246 2.46 29.11 6.11
N GLU A 247 2.50 28.56 4.90
CA GLU A 247 1.82 27.31 4.59
C GLU A 247 2.75 26.12 4.85
N GLU A 248 2.19 25.08 5.45
CA GLU A 248 2.90 23.82 5.65
C GLU A 248 2.77 22.95 4.41
N ASP A 249 3.92 22.58 3.83
CA ASP A 249 4.06 21.43 2.92
C ASP A 249 3.04 21.42 1.75
N ILE A 250 2.66 22.60 1.23
CA ILE A 250 1.61 22.77 0.19
C ILE A 250 1.91 22.02 -1.12
N LEU A 251 3.19 21.76 -1.43
CA LEU A 251 3.64 20.97 -2.58
C LEU A 251 3.94 19.52 -2.21
N SER A 252 3.14 18.92 -1.32
CA SER A 252 3.30 17.51 -0.95
C SER A 252 2.49 16.58 -1.84
N VAL A 253 3.18 15.68 -2.53
CA VAL A 253 2.54 14.74 -3.46
C VAL A 253 3.30 13.43 -3.57
N ASP A 254 2.54 12.35 -3.72
CA ASP A 254 3.09 11.04 -4.04
C ASP A 254 3.44 10.98 -5.52
N VAL A 255 4.68 10.61 -5.85
CA VAL A 255 5.11 10.50 -7.24
C VAL A 255 4.53 9.23 -7.87
N PRO A 256 3.76 9.32 -8.96
CA PRO A 256 3.23 8.14 -9.66
C PRO A 256 4.36 7.24 -10.17
N GLY A 257 4.21 5.91 -10.06
CA GLY A 257 5.22 4.95 -10.51
C GLY A 257 6.48 4.86 -9.65
N HIS A 258 6.63 5.70 -8.62
CA HIS A 258 7.85 5.80 -7.83
C HIS A 258 7.57 5.67 -6.33
N ASN A 259 8.54 5.09 -5.60
CA ASN A 259 8.50 4.98 -4.13
C ASN A 259 8.97 6.28 -3.45
N ILE A 260 8.52 7.44 -3.96
CA ILE A 260 8.94 8.77 -3.52
C ILE A 260 7.70 9.60 -3.20
N LYS A 261 7.77 10.31 -2.08
CA LYS A 261 6.84 11.36 -1.72
C LYS A 261 7.61 12.67 -1.69
N LEU A 262 7.26 13.59 -2.58
CA LEU A 262 7.79 14.95 -2.53
C LEU A 262 7.02 15.73 -1.47
N SER A 263 7.71 16.67 -0.83
CA SER A 263 7.12 17.52 0.20
C SER A 263 7.85 18.82 0.36
N GLY A 264 7.12 19.85 0.77
CA GLY A 264 7.64 21.17 1.04
C GLY A 264 6.76 22.22 0.41
N ARG A 265 7.37 23.36 0.14
CA ARG A 265 6.75 24.53 -0.46
C ARG A 265 7.76 25.20 -1.39
N THR A 266 7.30 26.25 -2.05
CA THR A 266 8.13 27.22 -2.77
C THR A 266 8.07 28.56 -2.02
N ASP A 267 8.54 29.66 -2.60
CA ASP A 267 8.36 31.01 -2.04
C ASP A 267 7.04 31.64 -2.52
N LEU A 268 6.82 31.73 -3.84
CA LEU A 268 5.60 32.33 -4.41
C LEU A 268 4.87 31.40 -5.38
N ILE A 269 3.54 31.54 -5.42
CA ILE A 269 2.66 30.88 -6.39
C ILE A 269 1.80 31.93 -7.09
N VAL A 270 1.67 31.84 -8.42
CA VAL A 270 0.71 32.62 -9.20
C VAL A 270 -0.48 31.75 -9.58
N LEU A 271 -1.64 32.07 -9.02
CA LEU A 271 -2.89 31.32 -9.11
C LEU A 271 -4.11 32.22 -9.05
N SER A 272 -5.32 31.66 -9.13
CA SER A 272 -6.57 32.44 -9.10
C SER A 272 -6.70 33.27 -7.82
N ASP A 273 -7.11 34.53 -7.96
CA ASP A 273 -7.29 35.47 -6.86
C ASP A 273 -8.42 35.08 -5.88
N GLN A 274 -9.24 34.09 -6.22
CA GLN A 274 -10.29 33.56 -5.35
C GLN A 274 -9.75 33.07 -3.99
N VAL A 275 -8.49 32.63 -3.95
CA VAL A 275 -7.85 32.18 -2.70
C VAL A 275 -7.68 33.31 -1.68
N LEU A 276 -7.66 34.57 -2.13
CA LEU A 276 -7.65 35.73 -1.23
C LEU A 276 -8.97 35.86 -0.46
N LYS A 277 -10.08 35.41 -1.06
CA LYS A 277 -11.41 35.39 -0.44
C LYS A 277 -11.68 34.08 0.29
N TYR A 278 -11.16 32.96 -0.22
CA TYR A 278 -11.35 31.62 0.30
C TYR A 278 -10.00 30.91 0.55
N PRO A 279 -9.26 31.26 1.62
CA PRO A 279 -7.91 30.73 1.85
C PRO A 279 -7.82 29.20 1.94
N HIS A 280 -8.89 28.53 2.35
CA HIS A 280 -8.95 27.07 2.43
C HIS A 280 -8.88 26.37 1.06
N GLU A 281 -9.19 27.07 -0.03
CA GLU A 281 -9.09 26.56 -1.40
C GLU A 281 -7.65 26.56 -1.94
N LEU A 282 -6.70 27.19 -1.23
CA LEU A 282 -5.30 27.24 -1.64
C LEU A 282 -4.71 25.85 -1.91
N LYS A 283 -5.11 24.84 -1.12
CA LYS A 283 -4.69 23.44 -1.30
C LYS A 283 -5.16 22.79 -2.61
N LEU A 284 -6.16 23.39 -3.27
CA LEU A 284 -6.65 22.95 -4.57
C LEU A 284 -5.88 23.59 -5.74
N LEU A 285 -5.01 24.57 -5.44
CA LEU A 285 -4.18 25.31 -6.40
C LEU A 285 -5.00 25.83 -7.61
N PRO A 286 -6.14 26.51 -7.39
CA PRO A 286 -7.07 26.87 -8.45
C PRO A 286 -6.41 27.78 -9.49
N GLY A 287 -6.44 27.35 -10.75
CA GLY A 287 -5.95 28.18 -11.86
C GLY A 287 -4.45 28.47 -11.82
N VAL A 288 -3.65 27.73 -11.04
CA VAL A 288 -2.20 27.93 -10.94
C VAL A 288 -1.50 27.91 -12.30
N ARG A 289 -0.54 28.82 -12.47
CA ARG A 289 0.22 29.03 -13.72
C ARG A 289 1.72 28.91 -13.55
N LEU A 290 2.24 29.40 -12.43
CA LEU A 290 3.67 29.58 -12.20
C LEU A 290 3.97 29.43 -10.71
N ILE A 291 5.06 28.73 -10.39
CA ILE A 291 5.73 28.84 -9.08
C ILE A 291 7.03 29.63 -9.24
N ILE A 292 7.43 30.33 -8.19
CA ILE A 292 8.64 31.13 -8.16
C ILE A 292 9.42 30.77 -6.91
N GLU A 293 10.57 30.13 -7.11
CA GLU A 293 11.58 29.85 -6.11
C GLU A 293 12.62 30.98 -6.15
N VAL A 294 12.80 31.64 -5.01
CA VAL A 294 13.62 32.82 -4.85
C VAL A 294 14.88 32.44 -4.10
N LYS A 295 16.03 32.93 -4.56
CA LYS A 295 17.31 32.79 -3.85
C LYS A 295 17.99 34.15 -3.75
N VAL A 296 18.60 34.44 -2.60
CA VAL A 296 19.48 35.61 -2.45
C VAL A 296 20.61 35.58 -3.50
N LYS A 297 21.05 34.38 -3.85
CA LYS A 297 21.99 34.05 -4.91
C LYS A 297 21.67 32.66 -5.44
N VAL A 298 21.47 32.53 -6.75
CA VAL A 298 21.24 31.22 -7.37
C VAL A 298 22.55 30.42 -7.43
N GLU A 299 22.49 29.17 -6.98
CA GLU A 299 23.61 28.23 -6.98
C GLU A 299 23.20 26.95 -7.74
N PRO A 300 24.15 26.13 -8.25
CA PRO A 300 23.80 24.89 -8.97
C PRO A 300 22.88 23.95 -8.18
N ARG A 301 22.99 23.93 -6.85
CA ARG A 301 22.12 23.14 -5.95
C ARG A 301 20.68 23.66 -5.87
N SER A 302 20.40 24.87 -6.34
CA SER A 302 19.04 25.44 -6.38
C SER A 302 18.21 24.84 -7.51
N ILE A 303 18.85 24.30 -8.57
CA ILE A 303 18.15 23.73 -9.73
C ILE A 303 17.35 22.47 -9.33
N PRO A 304 17.91 21.45 -8.67
CA PRO A 304 17.13 20.29 -8.26
C PRO A 304 15.94 20.63 -7.34
N GLN A 305 16.08 21.65 -6.49
CA GLN A 305 14.99 22.14 -5.66
C GLN A 305 13.83 22.65 -6.53
N ALA A 306 14.08 23.66 -7.38
CA ALA A 306 13.07 24.26 -8.25
C ALA A 306 12.43 23.24 -9.20
N VAL A 307 13.22 22.29 -9.71
CA VAL A 307 12.71 21.19 -10.53
C VAL A 307 11.82 20.25 -9.73
N SER A 308 12.16 19.91 -8.49
CA SER A 308 11.30 19.06 -7.66
C SER A 308 9.97 19.73 -7.32
N GLU A 309 9.97 21.05 -7.13
CA GLU A 309 8.75 21.85 -6.91
C GLU A 309 7.90 21.90 -8.19
N LEU A 310 8.52 22.06 -9.36
CA LEU A 310 7.84 21.97 -10.66
C LEU A 310 7.17 20.60 -10.84
N VAL A 311 7.90 19.52 -10.58
CA VAL A 311 7.38 18.15 -10.70
C VAL A 311 6.21 17.94 -9.75
N ALA A 312 6.32 18.37 -8.49
CA ALA A 312 5.23 18.25 -7.53
C ALA A 312 3.99 19.03 -7.97
N LEU A 313 4.15 20.30 -8.35
CA LEU A 313 3.05 21.12 -8.84
C LEU A 313 2.40 20.52 -10.09
N ASP A 314 3.20 20.03 -11.03
CA ASP A 314 2.68 19.44 -12.25
C ASP A 314 1.88 18.16 -11.96
N ILE A 315 2.31 17.32 -11.02
CA ILE A 315 1.51 16.14 -10.61
C ILE A 315 0.18 16.57 -9.98
N MET A 316 0.19 17.62 -9.15
CA MET A 316 -0.99 18.08 -8.40
C MET A 316 -2.05 18.78 -9.26
N THR A 317 -1.73 19.13 -10.51
CA THR A 317 -2.57 20.01 -11.33
C THR A 317 -2.97 19.36 -12.65
N ALA A 318 -4.15 19.70 -13.16
CA ALA A 318 -4.65 19.13 -14.42
C ALA A 318 -3.95 19.69 -15.67
N ARG A 319 -3.40 20.91 -15.60
CA ARG A 319 -2.80 21.62 -16.75
C ARG A 319 -1.28 21.72 -16.60
N PRO A 320 -0.51 21.82 -17.70
CA PRO A 320 0.92 22.10 -17.62
C PRO A 320 1.20 23.43 -16.94
N VAL A 321 2.24 23.45 -16.11
CA VAL A 321 2.68 24.62 -15.34
C VAL A 321 4.13 24.96 -15.69
N MET A 322 4.63 26.09 -15.18
CA MET A 322 6.05 26.45 -15.25
C MET A 322 6.60 26.76 -13.87
N ALA A 323 7.92 26.70 -13.74
CA ALA A 323 8.63 27.18 -12.56
C ALA A 323 9.65 28.26 -12.94
N LEU A 324 9.91 29.17 -12.02
CA LEU A 324 10.94 30.20 -12.13
C LEU A 324 11.87 30.08 -10.92
N LEU A 325 13.17 29.93 -11.16
CA LEU A 325 14.21 30.10 -10.16
C LEU A 325 14.90 31.44 -10.38
N THR A 326 14.92 32.30 -9.37
CA THR A 326 15.42 33.66 -9.56
C THR A 326 16.03 34.30 -8.33
N ASP A 327 16.95 35.25 -8.55
CA ASP A 327 17.39 36.21 -7.54
C ASP A 327 16.75 37.60 -7.68
N PHE A 328 15.82 37.73 -8.63
CA PHE A 328 15.17 38.97 -9.06
C PHE A 328 16.14 40.10 -9.50
N VAL A 329 17.41 39.79 -9.72
CA VAL A 329 18.43 40.76 -10.13
C VAL A 329 18.85 40.48 -11.56
N ASN A 330 19.52 39.35 -11.79
CA ASN A 330 20.10 39.00 -13.08
C ASN A 330 20.10 37.50 -13.38
N HIS A 331 19.47 36.69 -12.52
CA HIS A 331 19.23 35.27 -12.79
C HIS A 331 17.72 35.03 -12.82
N TRP A 332 17.18 34.70 -13.99
CA TRP A 332 15.78 34.34 -14.17
C TRP A 332 15.70 33.07 -15.00
N GLU A 333 15.64 31.92 -14.34
CA GLU A 333 15.66 30.63 -15.00
C GLU A 333 14.27 30.01 -14.99
N PHE A 334 13.67 29.93 -16.18
CA PHE A 334 12.36 29.34 -16.39
C PHE A 334 12.51 27.87 -16.71
N PHE A 335 11.67 27.02 -16.10
CA PHE A 335 11.62 25.59 -16.32
C PHE A 335 10.24 25.15 -16.82
N TRP A 336 10.21 24.23 -17.77
CA TRP A 336 8.98 23.61 -18.24
C TRP A 336 9.23 22.17 -18.71
N VAL A 337 8.20 21.34 -18.57
CA VAL A 337 8.22 19.97 -19.06
C VAL A 337 7.99 19.97 -20.57
N VAL A 338 8.88 19.32 -21.31
CA VAL A 338 8.74 19.07 -22.75
C VAL A 338 8.33 17.63 -23.02
N ASP A 339 7.99 17.32 -24.28
CA ASP A 339 7.70 15.96 -24.70
C ASP A 339 8.91 15.05 -24.42
N PRO A 340 8.72 13.89 -23.77
CA PRO A 340 9.82 12.96 -23.52
C PRO A 340 10.44 12.48 -24.84
N THR A 341 11.75 12.63 -24.97
CA THR A 341 12.53 11.83 -25.91
C THR A 341 12.93 10.53 -25.22
N GLU A 342 12.62 9.38 -25.82
CA GLU A 342 13.14 8.07 -25.38
C GLU A 342 12.74 7.63 -23.96
N ASN A 343 11.47 7.81 -23.56
CA ASN A 343 10.92 7.42 -22.26
C ASN A 343 11.56 8.10 -21.02
N GLU A 344 12.39 9.13 -21.21
CA GLU A 344 12.92 9.94 -20.12
C GLU A 344 12.20 11.30 -20.03
N GLY A 345 11.90 11.72 -18.81
CA GLY A 345 11.33 13.04 -18.55
C GLY A 345 12.32 14.12 -18.92
N THR A 346 11.98 15.00 -19.85
CA THR A 346 12.85 16.13 -20.19
C THR A 346 12.20 17.42 -19.70
N ILE A 347 12.95 18.17 -18.91
CA ILE A 347 12.61 19.52 -18.47
C ILE A 347 13.58 20.46 -19.15
N ASN A 348 13.06 21.37 -19.96
CA ASN A 348 13.90 22.41 -20.54
C ASN A 348 13.99 23.58 -19.58
N SER A 349 15.12 24.29 -19.66
CA SER A 349 15.28 25.60 -19.01
C SER A 349 15.77 26.67 -19.97
N VAL A 350 15.48 27.92 -19.65
CA VAL A 350 16.12 29.10 -20.27
C VAL A 350 16.42 30.11 -19.19
N THR A 351 17.64 30.65 -19.21
CA THR A 351 18.08 31.69 -18.28
C THR A 351 18.07 33.04 -18.98
N ILE A 352 17.40 34.01 -18.37
CA ILE A 352 17.31 35.40 -18.80
C ILE A 352 17.98 36.27 -17.74
N SER A 353 18.73 37.29 -18.17
CA SER A 353 19.45 38.19 -17.26
C SER A 353 18.81 39.55 -17.07
N ASP A 354 17.92 39.95 -17.96
CA ASP A 354 17.21 41.24 -17.88
C ASP A 354 15.82 41.06 -17.23
N PRO A 355 15.50 41.80 -16.15
CA PRO A 355 14.18 41.73 -15.51
C PRO A 355 13.03 42.09 -16.45
N SER A 356 13.22 43.07 -17.34
CA SER A 356 12.19 43.52 -18.28
C SER A 356 11.79 42.38 -19.24
N GLU A 357 12.78 41.68 -19.76
CA GLU A 357 12.62 40.49 -20.61
C GLU A 357 11.94 39.35 -19.84
N ALA A 358 12.40 39.05 -18.62
CA ALA A 358 11.82 38.00 -17.79
C ALA A 358 10.34 38.27 -17.45
N PHE A 359 9.97 39.52 -17.10
CA PHE A 359 8.57 39.89 -16.88
C PHE A 359 7.73 39.83 -18.16
N ALA A 360 8.31 40.06 -19.34
CA ALA A 360 7.60 39.85 -20.60
C ALA A 360 7.24 38.37 -20.81
N VAL A 361 8.14 37.44 -20.44
CA VAL A 361 7.85 36.00 -20.41
C VAL A 361 6.70 35.71 -19.46
N ILE A 362 6.78 36.17 -18.21
CA ILE A 362 5.76 35.90 -17.20
C ILE A 362 4.39 36.41 -17.67
N ARG A 363 4.30 37.65 -18.18
CA ARG A 363 3.03 38.19 -18.71
C ARG A 363 2.44 37.29 -19.80
N THR A 364 3.28 36.81 -20.72
CA THR A 364 2.83 35.91 -21.80
C THR A 364 2.35 34.57 -21.27
N VAL A 365 2.99 34.02 -20.24
CA VAL A 365 2.53 32.79 -19.55
C VAL A 365 1.18 33.00 -18.86
N LEU A 366 0.97 34.15 -18.23
CA LEU A 366 -0.25 34.45 -17.47
C LEU A 366 -1.45 34.80 -18.34
N ASP A 367 -1.24 35.46 -19.49
CA ASP A 367 -2.29 35.80 -20.47
C ASP A 367 -2.83 34.58 -21.26
N GLN A 368 -2.31 33.38 -21.02
CA GLN A 368 -2.81 32.18 -21.66
C GLN A 368 -4.24 31.83 -21.20
N SER A 369 -5.15 31.78 -22.18
CA SER A 369 -6.53 31.36 -21.93
C SER A 369 -6.59 29.93 -21.35
N PRO A 370 -7.39 29.70 -20.30
CA PRO A 370 -7.76 28.34 -19.85
C PRO A 370 -8.35 27.45 -20.96
N SER A 371 -8.92 28.05 -22.01
CA SER A 371 -9.58 27.37 -23.12
C SER A 371 -8.66 27.03 -24.30
N ALA A 372 -7.42 27.54 -24.30
CA ALA A 372 -6.42 27.06 -25.26
C ALA A 372 -6.14 25.59 -24.96
N GLY A 373 -6.26 24.72 -25.96
CA GLY A 373 -6.01 23.29 -25.78
C GLY A 373 -4.65 23.08 -25.13
N ALA A 374 -4.54 22.11 -24.22
CA ALA A 374 -3.32 21.80 -23.48
C ALA A 374 -2.10 21.45 -24.37
N GLU A 375 -2.30 21.37 -25.69
CA GLU A 375 -1.31 21.00 -26.69
C GLU A 375 -0.93 22.13 -27.67
N ALA A 376 -1.46 23.34 -27.50
CA ALA A 376 -1.11 24.46 -28.37
C ALA A 376 0.29 25.00 -28.05
N ASP A 377 1.10 25.22 -29.09
CA ASP A 377 2.40 25.86 -28.96
C ASP A 377 2.25 27.28 -28.42
N ILE A 378 3.15 27.68 -27.50
CA ILE A 378 3.26 29.06 -27.03
C ILE A 378 4.56 29.67 -27.52
N THR A 379 4.45 30.84 -28.14
CA THR A 379 5.59 31.72 -28.40
C THR A 379 5.87 32.56 -27.17
N LEU A 380 7.02 32.32 -26.52
CA LEU A 380 7.47 33.10 -25.38
C LEU A 380 8.56 34.10 -25.79
N PRO A 381 8.54 35.34 -25.28
CA PRO A 381 9.64 36.27 -25.42
C PRO A 381 10.98 35.65 -25.01
N CYS A 382 12.05 35.90 -25.75
CA CYS A 382 13.39 35.35 -25.47
C CYS A 382 13.53 33.83 -25.65
N PHE A 383 12.55 33.12 -26.21
CA PHE A 383 12.66 31.70 -26.57
C PHE A 383 12.92 31.59 -28.08
N GLN A 384 13.82 30.70 -28.48
CA GLN A 384 14.23 30.57 -29.90
C GLN A 384 13.10 30.04 -30.79
N GLU A 385 12.26 29.15 -30.25
CA GLU A 385 11.16 28.51 -30.96
C GLU A 385 9.91 28.49 -30.05
N PRO A 386 8.70 28.43 -30.62
CA PRO A 386 7.49 28.14 -29.85
C PRO A 386 7.66 26.85 -29.06
N ILE A 387 7.20 26.84 -27.81
CA ILE A 387 7.31 25.67 -26.94
C ILE A 387 5.97 24.97 -26.78
N LYS A 388 6.00 23.64 -26.71
CA LYS A 388 4.89 22.79 -26.28
C LYS A 388 5.15 22.31 -24.85
N ARG A 389 4.29 22.69 -23.91
CA ARG A 389 4.39 22.23 -22.51
C ARG A 389 3.59 20.96 -22.33
N GLN A 390 4.16 19.97 -21.65
CA GLN A 390 3.54 18.68 -21.42
C GLN A 390 3.32 18.42 -19.92
N LYS A 391 2.57 17.38 -19.58
CA LYS A 391 2.43 16.90 -18.20
C LYS A 391 3.51 15.88 -17.89
N ILE A 392 4.20 16.03 -16.77
CA ILE A 392 5.20 15.07 -16.27
C ILE A 392 4.55 13.74 -15.91
N SER A 393 3.28 13.76 -15.48
CA SER A 393 2.56 12.55 -15.07
C SER A 393 2.41 11.52 -16.20
N ARG A 394 2.33 11.96 -17.46
CA ARG A 394 2.33 11.06 -18.64
C ARG A 394 3.63 10.27 -18.74
N ILE A 395 4.75 10.88 -18.33
CA ILE A 395 6.10 10.31 -18.42
C ILE A 395 6.38 9.39 -17.23
N LEU A 396 6.03 9.86 -16.02
CA LEU A 396 6.22 9.10 -14.79
C LEU A 396 5.36 7.83 -14.74
N ALA A 397 4.18 7.85 -15.38
CA ALA A 397 3.31 6.67 -15.48
C ALA A 397 3.83 5.62 -16.48
N SER A 398 4.42 6.02 -17.60
CA SER A 398 4.93 5.08 -18.62
C SER A 398 6.11 4.23 -18.16
N ILE A 399 6.88 4.70 -17.17
CA ILE A 399 8.00 3.93 -16.59
C ILE A 399 7.49 2.81 -15.67
N GLY A 400 6.23 2.90 -15.20
CA GLY A 400 5.56 1.83 -14.46
C GLY A 400 5.00 0.71 -15.34
N GLU A 401 4.81 0.95 -16.65
CA GLU A 401 4.15 0.01 -17.57
C GLU A 401 5.02 -0.44 -18.75
N GLY A 402 6.31 -0.06 -18.79
CA GLY A 402 7.19 -0.38 -19.92
C GLY A 402 8.56 -0.95 -19.53
N GLY A 403 8.69 -2.28 -19.53
CA GLY A 403 9.98 -2.94 -19.79
C GLY A 403 10.51 -3.91 -18.73
N GLY A 404 9.82 -4.10 -17.62
CA GLY A 404 9.98 -5.23 -16.71
C GLY A 404 8.61 -5.50 -16.13
N THR A 405 8.13 -6.74 -16.18
CA THR A 405 6.87 -7.11 -15.52
C THR A 405 6.88 -6.51 -14.14
N SER A 406 5.96 -5.59 -13.85
CA SER A 406 5.94 -4.95 -12.54
C SER A 406 5.90 -6.07 -11.49
N ILE A 407 6.51 -5.88 -10.31
CA ILE A 407 6.55 -6.94 -9.28
C ILE A 407 5.15 -7.54 -9.05
N ARG A 408 4.13 -6.68 -9.10
CA ARG A 408 2.72 -7.05 -9.07
C ARG A 408 2.34 -7.98 -10.24
N GLU A 409 2.61 -7.60 -11.48
CA GLU A 409 2.34 -8.45 -12.66
C GLU A 409 3.11 -9.77 -12.64
N SER A 410 4.36 -9.78 -12.18
CA SER A 410 5.16 -10.99 -12.02
C SER A 410 4.56 -11.94 -10.98
N ILE A 411 4.04 -11.40 -9.87
CA ILE A 411 3.35 -12.15 -8.82
C ILE A 411 2.01 -12.67 -9.33
N GLU A 412 1.20 -11.82 -9.97
CA GLU A 412 -0.11 -12.18 -10.54
C GLU A 412 0.05 -13.28 -11.60
N ARG A 413 1.01 -13.12 -12.53
CA ARG A 413 1.32 -14.14 -13.54
C ARG A 413 1.78 -15.46 -12.91
N TYR A 414 2.58 -15.43 -11.84
CA TYR A 414 2.96 -16.65 -11.13
C TYR A 414 1.73 -17.36 -10.55
N TYR A 415 0.81 -16.63 -9.90
CA TYR A 415 -0.40 -17.22 -9.34
C TYR A 415 -1.36 -17.73 -10.43
N ASP A 416 -1.50 -17.04 -11.55
CA ASP A 416 -2.31 -17.49 -12.69
C ASP A 416 -1.77 -18.80 -13.27
N ILE A 417 -0.46 -18.88 -13.48
CA ILE A 417 0.20 -20.09 -13.99
C ILE A 417 0.11 -21.22 -12.97
N ALA A 418 0.37 -20.94 -11.69
CA ALA A 418 0.30 -21.93 -10.62
C ALA A 418 -1.13 -22.48 -10.43
N SER A 419 -2.15 -21.66 -10.68
CA SER A 419 -3.56 -22.05 -10.66
C SER A 419 -3.90 -23.07 -11.76
N MET A 420 -3.29 -22.94 -12.94
CA MET A 420 -3.55 -23.84 -14.08
C MET A 420 -2.64 -25.07 -14.12
N LEU A 421 -1.37 -24.92 -13.75
CA LEU A 421 -0.32 -25.92 -13.97
C LEU A 421 0.32 -26.45 -12.67
N GLY A 422 -0.06 -25.92 -11.51
CA GLY A 422 0.58 -26.19 -10.22
C GLY A 422 1.81 -25.30 -9.97
N PRO A 423 2.28 -25.20 -8.71
CA PRO A 423 3.35 -24.28 -8.34
C PRO A 423 4.69 -24.66 -8.97
N ASP A 424 5.31 -23.70 -9.70
CA ASP A 424 6.64 -23.85 -10.28
C ASP A 424 7.70 -23.18 -9.40
N ILE A 425 8.62 -23.98 -8.87
CA ILE A 425 9.68 -23.53 -7.95
C ILE A 425 10.68 -22.58 -8.63
N GLN A 426 10.97 -22.75 -9.92
CA GLN A 426 11.89 -21.86 -10.63
C GLN A 426 11.25 -20.51 -10.91
N MET A 427 9.97 -20.51 -11.26
CA MET A 427 9.19 -19.29 -11.45
C MET A 427 9.02 -18.53 -10.12
N ALA A 428 8.69 -19.24 -9.03
CA ALA A 428 8.63 -18.66 -7.70
C ALA A 428 9.98 -18.04 -7.29
N ARG A 429 11.10 -18.71 -7.58
CA ARG A 429 12.45 -18.20 -7.31
C ARG A 429 12.77 -16.97 -8.16
N ALA A 430 12.38 -16.95 -9.42
CA ALA A 430 12.59 -15.81 -10.30
C ALA A 430 11.81 -14.57 -9.82
N VAL A 431 10.54 -14.75 -9.43
CA VAL A 431 9.72 -13.68 -8.85
C VAL A 431 10.30 -13.21 -7.52
N ALA A 432 10.75 -14.12 -6.65
CA ALA A 432 11.40 -13.77 -5.39
C ALA A 432 12.70 -12.98 -5.61
N SER A 433 13.56 -13.40 -6.54
CA SER A 433 14.80 -12.67 -6.88
C SER A 433 14.50 -11.29 -7.45
N GLN A 434 13.43 -11.14 -8.24
CA GLN A 434 12.99 -9.84 -8.73
C GLN A 434 12.56 -8.94 -7.57
N ILE A 435 11.76 -9.45 -6.62
CA ILE A 435 11.35 -8.72 -5.41
C ILE A 435 12.56 -8.30 -4.58
N THR A 436 13.51 -9.20 -4.34
CA THR A 436 14.72 -8.93 -3.54
C THR A 436 15.56 -7.80 -4.14
N ARG A 437 15.72 -7.75 -5.46
CA ARG A 437 16.48 -6.69 -6.15
C ARG A 437 15.80 -5.33 -6.10
N SER A 438 14.48 -5.31 -5.98
CA SER A 438 13.69 -4.08 -5.86
C SER A 438 13.67 -3.50 -4.45
N ILE A 439 14.18 -4.21 -3.45
CA ILE A 439 14.29 -3.74 -2.06
C ILE A 439 15.73 -3.22 -1.83
N PRO A 440 15.95 -1.91 -1.66
CA PRO A 440 17.30 -1.32 -1.63
C PRO A 440 18.22 -1.88 -0.54
N THR A 441 17.67 -2.33 0.59
CA THR A 441 18.41 -2.94 1.70
C THR A 441 18.81 -4.40 1.46
N LEU A 442 18.22 -5.07 0.47
CA LEU A 442 18.42 -6.50 0.19
C LEU A 442 19.08 -6.76 -1.17
N SER A 443 19.35 -5.72 -1.96
CA SER A 443 19.98 -5.81 -3.29
C SER A 443 21.35 -6.49 -3.26
N TYR A 444 22.07 -6.45 -2.13
CA TYR A 444 23.37 -7.10 -1.94
C TYR A 444 23.31 -8.61 -1.65
N LEU A 445 22.11 -9.19 -1.46
CA LEU A 445 21.92 -10.61 -1.12
C LEU A 445 21.49 -11.47 -2.33
N SER A 446 21.31 -10.88 -3.51
CA SER A 446 20.72 -11.53 -4.69
C SER A 446 21.73 -11.93 -5.77
#